data_AF-A0A3D4ELR3-F1
#
_entry.id   AF-A0A3D4ELR3-F1
#
_cell.length_a   1.000
_cell.length_b   1.000
_cell.length_c   1.000
_cell.angle_alpha   90.00
_cell.angle_beta   90.00
_cell.angle_gamma   90.00
#
_symmetry.space_group_name_H-M   'P 1'
#
loop_
_entity.id
_entity.type
_entity.pdbx_description
1 polymer ?
#
loop_
_entity_poly.entity_id
_entity_poly.type
_entity_poly.pdbx_seq_one_letter_code
_entity_poly.pdbx_strand_id
1 'polypeptide(L)' 'TLPTLLRERGFEFYWEMSRRSDQIRFGTYEDSWTSKTDSDVHHRLFPIPQEAIDGASNTPGYLEQNAGY' A
#
# COMPACT_ATOMS: atom_id res chain seq x y z
N THR A 1 6.66 10.81 -20.17
CA THR A 1 5.77 9.63 -20.08
C THR A 1 5.56 9.27 -18.62
N LEU A 2 4.54 8.48 -18.26
CA LEU A 2 4.31 8.04 -16.88
C LEU A 2 5.52 7.31 -16.26
N PRO A 3 6.22 6.39 -16.96
CA PRO A 3 7.43 5.76 -16.41
C PRO A 3 8.57 6.74 -16.13
N THR A 4 8.71 7.79 -16.95
CA THR A 4 9.71 8.83 -16.69
C THR A 4 9.40 9.59 -15.41
N LEU A 5 8.15 9.99 -15.19
CA LEU A 5 7.77 10.70 -13.96
C LEU A 5 7.97 9.83 -12.71
N LEU A 6 7.59 8.55 -12.74
CA LEU A 6 7.82 7.62 -11.63
C LEU A 6 9.32 7.42 -11.32
N ARG A 7 10.16 7.44 -12.36
CA ARG A 7 11.61 7.35 -12.22
C ARG A 7 12.19 8.63 -11.59
N GLU A 8 11.83 9.81 -12.09
CA GLU A 8 12.31 11.09 -11.53
C GLU A 8 11.93 11.23 -10.05
N ARG A 9 10.69 10.89 -9.67
CA ARG A 9 10.29 10.90 -8.24
C ARG A 9 11.05 9.89 -7.39
N GLY A 10 11.48 8.78 -7.99
CA GLY A 10 12.34 7.81 -7.31
C GLY A 10 13.75 8.32 -7.04
N PHE A 11 14.27 9.21 -7.90
CA PHE A 11 15.55 9.90 -7.68
C PHE A 11 15.42 11.04 -6.69
N GLU A 12 14.40 11.89 -6.84
CA GLU A 12 14.21 13.09 -6.02
C GLU A 12 13.91 12.76 -4.55
N PHE A 13 13.02 11.80 -4.29
CA PHE A 13 12.54 11.46 -2.94
C PHE A 13 13.08 10.12 -2.44
N TYR A 14 14.32 9.78 -2.83
CA TYR A 14 14.96 8.56 -2.38
C TYR A 14 15.10 8.56 -0.86
N TRP A 15 14.69 7.46 -0.21
CA TRP A 15 14.68 7.30 1.25
C TRP A 15 13.74 8.22 2.04
N GLU A 16 12.79 8.87 1.37
CA GLU A 16 11.79 9.73 2.00
C GLU A 16 10.39 9.10 2.04
N MET A 17 10.32 7.76 2.08
CA MET A 17 9.10 6.98 2.29
C MET A 17 7.96 7.21 1.26
N SER A 18 8.23 7.87 0.13
CA SER A 18 7.23 8.17 -0.89
C SER A 18 6.98 7.04 -1.91
N ARG A 19 7.93 6.10 -2.03
CA ARG A 19 7.97 5.13 -3.13
C ARG A 19 6.72 4.24 -3.25
N ARG A 20 6.16 3.78 -2.12
CA ARG A 20 4.99 2.88 -2.11
C ARG A 20 3.77 3.54 -2.75
N SER A 21 3.37 4.71 -2.25
CA SER A 21 2.22 5.46 -2.73
C SER A 21 2.35 5.82 -4.21
N ASP A 22 3.57 6.08 -4.66
CA ASP A 22 3.86 6.38 -6.06
C ASP A 22 3.72 5.17 -6.95
N GLN A 23 4.32 4.05 -6.58
CA GLN A 23 4.16 2.81 -7.35
C GLN A 23 2.70 2.37 -7.41
N ILE A 24 1.91 2.51 -6.33
CA ILE A 24 0.47 2.21 -6.33
C ILE A 24 -0.27 3.11 -7.33
N ARG A 25 -0.01 4.43 -7.30
CA ARG A 25 -0.65 5.40 -8.22
C ARG A 25 -0.30 5.14 -9.69
N PHE A 26 0.92 4.66 -9.96
CA PHE A 26 1.41 4.39 -11.30
C PHE A 26 1.20 2.94 -11.74
N GLY A 27 0.59 2.10 -10.90
CA GLY A 27 0.23 0.71 -11.23
C GLY A 27 1.41 -0.26 -11.29
N THR A 28 2.53 0.07 -10.66
CA THR A 28 3.77 -0.75 -10.65
C THR A 28 4.10 -1.30 -9.27
N TYR A 29 3.15 -1.24 -8.31
CA TYR A 29 3.45 -1.68 -6.96
C TYR A 29 3.68 -3.19 -6.93
N GLU A 30 2.81 -3.98 -7.57
CA GLU A 30 2.85 -5.45 -7.58
C GLU A 30 3.98 -6.05 -8.46
N ASP A 31 4.76 -5.23 -9.15
CA ASP A 31 5.89 -5.70 -9.94
C ASP A 31 6.96 -6.36 -9.05
N SER A 32 7.56 -7.44 -9.55
CA SER A 32 8.69 -8.08 -8.88
C SER A 32 9.97 -7.25 -9.01
N TRP A 33 10.75 -7.17 -7.94
CA TRP A 33 12.13 -6.65 -7.94
C TRP A 33 12.98 -7.44 -6.95
N THR A 34 14.24 -7.04 -6.72
CA THR A 34 15.27 -7.78 -5.96
C THR A 34 14.75 -8.71 -4.85
N SER A 35 13.96 -8.20 -3.90
CA SER A 35 13.42 -9.00 -2.78
C SER A 35 11.89 -9.02 -2.69
N LYS A 36 11.19 -8.45 -3.67
CA LYS A 36 9.72 -8.42 -3.67
C LYS A 36 9.19 -9.49 -4.62
N THR A 37 8.46 -10.45 -4.06
CA THR A 37 7.76 -11.53 -4.77
C THR A 37 6.24 -11.44 -4.65
N ASP A 38 5.75 -10.65 -3.69
CA ASP A 38 4.32 -10.46 -3.45
C ASP A 38 3.68 -9.65 -4.59
N SER A 39 2.58 -10.16 -5.12
CA SER A 39 1.81 -9.54 -6.21
C SER A 39 0.32 -9.43 -5.89
N ASP A 40 -0.06 -9.68 -4.63
CA ASP A 40 -1.45 -9.53 -4.19
C ASP A 40 -1.82 -8.04 -4.08
N VAL A 41 -2.83 -7.64 -4.86
CA VAL A 41 -3.35 -6.27 -4.88
C VAL A 41 -4.01 -5.88 -3.56
N HIS A 42 -4.42 -6.85 -2.74
CA HIS A 42 -5.00 -6.60 -1.42
C HIS A 42 -3.99 -5.99 -0.43
N HIS A 43 -2.68 -6.23 -0.64
CA HIS A 43 -1.62 -5.66 0.20
C HIS A 43 -1.27 -4.20 -0.11
N ARG A 44 -2.04 -3.52 -0.98
CA ARG A 44 -1.95 -2.06 -1.21
C ARG A 44 -2.43 -1.23 -0.02
N LEU A 45 -3.34 -1.77 0.79
CA LEU A 45 -3.75 -1.20 2.06
C LEU A 45 -3.09 -2.02 3.18
N PHE A 46 -2.70 -1.35 4.26
CA PHE A 46 -2.24 -2.06 5.46
C PHE A 46 -3.44 -2.64 6.20
N PRO A 47 -3.26 -3.72 7.00
CA PRO A 47 -4.32 -4.21 7.85
C PRO A 47 -4.72 -3.13 8.85
N ILE A 48 -6.01 -3.07 9.15
CA ILE A 48 -6.51 -2.29 10.28
C ILE A 48 -6.06 -3.03 11.56
N PRO A 49 -5.42 -2.34 12.52
CA PRO A 49 -5.01 -2.97 13.77
C PRO A 49 -6.19 -3.60 14.50
N GLN A 50 -6.02 -4.83 15.01
CA GLN A 50 -7.10 -5.57 15.66
C GLN A 50 -7.67 -4.81 16.86
N GLU A 51 -6.83 -4.17 17.68
CA GLU A 51 -7.27 -3.35 18.81
C GLU A 51 -8.22 -2.19 18.39
N ALA A 52 -8.04 -1.65 17.18
CA ALA A 52 -8.92 -0.60 16.66
C ALA A 52 -10.28 -1.17 16.28
N ILE A 53 -10.32 -2.36 15.66
CA ILE A 53 -11.55 -3.09 15.34
C ILE A 53 -12.31 -3.44 16.63
N ASP A 54 -11.60 -4.01 17.62
CA ASP A 54 -12.17 -4.39 18.90
C ASP A 54 -12.74 -3.17 19.65
N GLY A 55 -12.03 -2.03 19.62
CA GLY A 55 -12.49 -0.78 20.23
C GLY A 55 -13.75 -0.18 19.56
N ALA A 56 -14.01 -0.52 18.30
CA ALA A 56 -15.18 -0.09 17.52
C ALA A 56 -16.37 -1.06 17.59
N SER A 57 -16.25 -2.15 18.35
CA SER A 57 -17.23 -3.26 18.39
C SER A 57 -18.61 -2.90 18.97
N ASN A 58 -18.76 -1.71 19.57
CA ASN A 58 -20.03 -1.24 20.11
C ASN A 58 -21.10 -0.98 19.02
N THR A 59 -20.68 -0.81 17.76
CA THR A 59 -21.58 -0.65 16.62
C THR A 59 -21.24 -1.69 15.54
N PRO A 60 -22.12 -2.67 15.26
CA PRO A 60 -21.86 -3.70 14.25
C PRO A 60 -21.56 -3.09 12.88
N GLY A 61 -20.48 -3.54 12.24
CA GLY A 61 -20.08 -3.09 10.89
C GLY A 61 -19.46 -1.69 10.83
N TYR A 62 -19.15 -1.06 11.97
CA TYR A 62 -18.56 0.29 11.98
C TYR A 62 -17.11 0.31 11.45
N LEU A 63 -16.32 -0.70 11.83
CA LEU A 63 -14.95 -0.87 11.37
C LEU A 63 -14.72 -2.32 10.96
N GLU A 64 -14.70 -2.55 9.64
CA GLU A 64 -14.46 -3.85 9.04
C GLU A 64 -13.05 -3.90 8.45
N GLN A 65 -12.42 -5.08 8.52
CA GLN A 65 -11.06 -5.27 8.02
C GLN A 65 -10.96 -5.01 6.50
N ASN A 66 -9.81 -4.52 6.06
CA ASN A 66 -9.49 -4.39 4.65
C ASN A 66 -9.47 -5.78 3.99
N ALA A 67 -10.07 -5.90 2.79
CA ALA A 67 -10.11 -7.16 2.06
C ALA A 67 -8.70 -7.77 1.90
N GLY A 68 -8.55 -9.05 2.24
CA GLY A 68 -7.29 -9.80 2.19
C GLY A 68 -6.59 -10.00 3.54
N TYR A 69 -7.10 -9.38 4.61
CA TYR A 69 -6.61 -9.54 5.98
C TYR A 69 -7.65 -10.13 6.93
#